data_AF-A0A6B4JJZ9-F1
#
_entry.id   AF-A0A6B4JJZ9-F1
#
_cell.length_a   1.000
_cell.length_b   1.000
_cell.length_c   1.000
_cell.angle_alpha   90.00
_cell.angle_beta   90.00
_cell.angle_gamma   90.00
#
_symmetry.space_group_name_H-M   'P 1'
#
loop_
_entity.id
_entity.type
_entity.pdbx_description
1 polymer ?
#
loop_
_entity_poly.entity_id
_entity_poly.type
_entity_poly.pdbx_seq_one_letter_code
_entity_poly.pdbx_strand_id
1 'polypeptide(L)'
;MEEFFGRVTVDENFIISNVILFTLFDAFIESKDSDLCNLTFKTKYEKLNSDEDINIIIKEIYRVLKLIRNTVVHNSVNIKKSDCDFNFSYTFKSTNFNLDLSKHMLNLLYSMIIIVVKNNIVGGTKDIICRNNNFYIGILRSYYDEFKDYIDSSGNLNDDISIKHPKLLEISNDIRLKKSTRYLVENPKFKKFGNKIIIEKYLPKGEEYSSSNYNISLNEINYSIPDEVLNDKGEIKLEDIDNWKIE
;
A
#
# COMPACT_ATOMS: atom_id res chain seq x y z
N MET A 1 -34.94 -33.10 -10.30
CA MET A 1 -34.70 -31.67 -10.02
C MET A 1 -33.49 -31.63 -9.13
N GLU A 2 -32.31 -31.47 -9.73
CA GLU A 2 -31.09 -31.17 -8.99
C GLU A 2 -31.06 -29.66 -8.79
N GLU A 3 -31.14 -29.22 -7.53
CA GLU A 3 -30.80 -27.84 -7.17
C GLU A 3 -29.31 -27.62 -7.41
N PHE A 4 -29.01 -26.77 -8.39
CA PHE A 4 -27.67 -26.27 -8.63
C PHE A 4 -27.31 -25.31 -7.49
N PHE A 5 -26.80 -25.85 -6.37
CA PHE A 5 -26.08 -25.04 -5.38
C PHE A 5 -24.80 -24.53 -6.03
N GLY A 6 -24.88 -23.40 -6.74
CA GLY A 6 -23.71 -22.65 -7.14
C GLY A 6 -22.87 -22.38 -5.89
N ARG A 7 -21.60 -22.81 -5.90
CA ARG A 7 -20.66 -22.46 -4.84
C ARG A 7 -20.55 -20.95 -4.81
N VAL A 8 -21.18 -20.30 -3.82
CA VAL A 8 -20.90 -18.89 -3.52
C VAL A 8 -19.46 -18.85 -3.02
N THR A 9 -18.56 -18.29 -3.82
CA THR A 9 -17.18 -18.12 -3.40
C THR A 9 -17.07 -16.84 -2.56
N VAL A 10 -16.13 -16.81 -1.62
CA VAL A 10 -16.00 -15.71 -0.65
C VAL A 10 -15.74 -14.37 -1.35
N ASP A 11 -15.05 -14.40 -2.50
CA ASP A 11 -14.75 -13.28 -3.39
C ASP A 11 -15.97 -12.73 -4.14
N GLU A 12 -17.01 -13.53 -4.36
CA GLU A 12 -18.27 -13.06 -4.97
C GLU A 12 -19.12 -12.27 -3.97
N ASN A 13 -18.91 -12.50 -2.67
CA ASN A 13 -19.63 -11.80 -1.62
C ASN A 13 -18.85 -10.58 -1.12
N PHE A 14 -19.21 -9.41 -1.67
CA PHE A 14 -18.64 -8.11 -1.31
C PHE A 14 -18.67 -7.81 0.20
N ILE A 15 -19.75 -8.20 0.89
CA ILE A 15 -19.90 -7.96 2.33
C ILE A 15 -18.88 -8.80 3.09
N ILE A 16 -18.85 -10.10 2.83
CA ILE A 16 -17.95 -11.03 3.51
C ILE A 16 -16.49 -10.67 3.23
N SER A 17 -16.15 -10.33 1.99
CA SER A 17 -14.80 -9.92 1.60
C SER A 17 -14.30 -8.71 2.41
N ASN A 18 -15.12 -7.67 2.57
CA ASN A 18 -14.75 -6.49 3.35
C ASN A 18 -14.66 -6.78 4.86
N VAL A 19 -15.52 -7.65 5.38
CA VAL A 19 -15.43 -8.08 6.80
C VAL A 19 -14.13 -8.86 7.04
N ILE A 20 -13.79 -9.80 6.17
CA ILE A 20 -12.55 -10.58 6.29
C ILE A 20 -11.32 -9.68 6.18
N LEU A 21 -11.28 -8.77 5.20
CA LEU A 21 -10.17 -7.84 5.03
C LEU A 21 -10.00 -6.93 6.26
N PHE A 22 -11.10 -6.42 6.82
CA PHE A 22 -11.05 -5.65 8.06
C PHE A 22 -10.51 -6.49 9.22
N THR A 23 -11.05 -7.71 9.43
CA THR A 23 -10.60 -8.59 10.52
C THR A 23 -9.14 -8.98 10.39
N LEU A 24 -8.68 -9.28 9.17
CA LEU A 24 -7.28 -9.57 8.89
C LEU A 24 -6.38 -8.37 9.26
N PHE A 25 -6.78 -7.16 8.85
CA PHE A 25 -5.98 -5.96 9.10
C PHE A 25 -6.00 -5.53 10.56
N ASP A 26 -7.14 -5.68 11.25
CA ASP A 26 -7.26 -5.40 12.69
C ASP A 26 -6.39 -6.37 13.51
N ALA A 27 -6.44 -7.66 13.20
CA ALA A 27 -5.56 -8.67 13.82
C ALA A 27 -4.08 -8.41 13.53
N PHE A 28 -3.76 -7.94 12.31
CA PHE A 28 -2.41 -7.51 11.96
C PHE A 28 -1.94 -6.34 12.86
N ILE A 29 -2.77 -5.31 13.05
CA ILE A 29 -2.46 -4.18 13.94
C ILE A 29 -2.22 -4.66 15.37
N GLU A 30 -3.12 -5.49 15.92
CA GLU A 30 -2.98 -6.04 17.28
C GLU A 30 -1.75 -6.94 17.43
N SER A 31 -1.33 -7.63 16.36
CA SER A 31 -0.11 -8.44 16.39
C SER A 31 1.17 -7.61 16.50
N LYS A 32 1.12 -6.32 16.13
CA LYS A 32 2.25 -5.39 16.21
C LYS A 32 2.39 -4.72 17.57
N ASP A 33 1.27 -4.58 18.29
CA ASP A 33 1.24 -3.99 19.61
C ASP A 33 0.10 -4.61 20.43
N SER A 34 0.47 -5.43 21.42
CA SER A 34 -0.48 -6.12 22.30
C SER A 34 -1.31 -5.16 23.15
N ASP A 35 -0.87 -3.92 23.36
CA ASP A 35 -1.61 -2.92 24.11
C ASP A 35 -2.81 -2.35 23.34
N LEU A 36 -2.92 -2.72 22.05
CA LEU A 36 -4.07 -2.39 21.21
C LEU A 36 -5.20 -3.41 21.32
N CYS A 37 -4.93 -4.61 21.85
CA CYS A 37 -5.93 -5.67 22.01
C CYS A 37 -7.13 -5.22 22.83
N ASN A 38 -8.34 -5.60 22.40
CA ASN A 38 -9.62 -5.29 23.06
C ASN A 38 -9.96 -3.78 23.16
N LEU A 39 -9.18 -2.89 22.55
CA LEU A 39 -9.52 -1.47 22.49
C LEU A 39 -10.54 -1.18 21.40
N THR A 40 -11.32 -0.11 21.59
CA THR A 40 -12.22 0.38 20.54
C THR A 40 -11.40 0.86 19.35
N PHE A 41 -11.99 0.79 18.15
CA PHE A 41 -11.37 1.29 16.92
C PHE A 41 -10.75 2.68 17.09
N LYS A 42 -11.50 3.63 17.68
CA LYS A 42 -11.04 5.03 17.82
C LYS A 42 -9.80 5.11 18.70
N THR A 43 -9.81 4.39 19.83
CA THR A 43 -8.67 4.34 20.74
C THR A 43 -7.45 3.69 20.09
N LYS A 44 -7.65 2.60 19.31
CA LYS A 44 -6.56 1.99 18.54
C LYS A 44 -5.97 3.00 17.55
N TYR A 45 -6.81 3.63 16.73
CA TYR A 45 -6.39 4.63 15.75
C TYR A 45 -5.61 5.79 16.40
N GLU A 46 -6.07 6.33 17.53
CA GLU A 46 -5.39 7.41 18.24
C GLU A 46 -4.02 6.98 18.79
N LYS A 47 -3.87 5.71 19.20
CA LYS A 47 -2.60 5.14 19.71
C LYS A 47 -1.62 4.71 18.64
N LEU A 48 -2.06 4.42 17.41
CA LEU A 48 -1.17 4.04 16.32
C LEU A 48 -0.11 5.10 16.09
N ASN A 49 1.15 4.66 16.01
CA ASN A 49 2.28 5.55 15.70
C ASN A 49 2.08 6.22 14.33
N SER A 50 2.65 7.41 14.16
CA SER A 50 2.70 8.18 12.92
C SER A 50 4.09 8.81 12.68
N ASP A 51 5.15 8.27 13.28
CA ASP A 51 6.53 8.79 13.14
C ASP A 51 7.19 8.44 11.79
N GLU A 52 6.76 7.34 11.18
CA GLU A 52 7.30 6.84 9.90
C GLU A 52 6.18 6.69 8.88
N ASP A 53 6.51 6.85 7.59
CA ASP A 53 5.55 6.75 6.49
C ASP A 53 4.75 5.44 6.52
N ILE A 54 5.40 4.31 6.84
CA ILE A 54 4.70 3.03 6.93
C ILE A 54 3.59 3.05 7.98
N ASN A 55 3.85 3.66 9.13
CA ASN A 55 2.91 3.74 10.24
C ASN A 55 1.75 4.69 9.89
N ILE A 56 2.06 5.81 9.23
CA ILE A 56 1.05 6.75 8.70
C ILE A 56 0.12 6.03 7.71
N ILE A 57 0.69 5.31 6.75
CA ILE A 57 -0.08 4.59 5.73
C ILE A 57 -0.97 3.52 6.38
N ILE A 58 -0.45 2.73 7.31
CA ILE A 58 -1.23 1.72 8.06
C ILE A 58 -2.40 2.38 8.81
N LYS A 59 -2.12 3.50 9.49
CA LYS A 59 -3.10 4.25 10.27
C LYS A 59 -4.24 4.77 9.40
N GLU A 60 -3.94 5.34 8.24
CA GLU A 60 -4.96 5.86 7.33
C GLU A 60 -5.71 4.76 6.56
N ILE A 61 -5.07 3.63 6.25
CA ILE A 61 -5.76 2.43 5.76
C ILE A 61 -6.79 1.96 6.80
N TYR A 62 -6.41 1.90 8.08
CA TYR A 62 -7.29 1.45 9.15
C TYR A 62 -8.53 2.35 9.30
N ARG A 63 -8.33 3.66 9.21
CA ARG A 63 -9.40 4.68 9.18
C ARG A 63 -10.42 4.40 8.09
N VAL A 64 -9.96 4.26 6.85
CA VAL A 64 -10.85 4.04 5.70
C VAL A 64 -11.54 2.67 5.81
N LEU A 65 -10.81 1.63 6.20
CA LEU A 65 -11.38 0.29 6.37
C LEU A 65 -12.52 0.23 7.38
N LYS A 66 -12.45 0.99 8.48
CA LYS A 66 -13.54 1.04 9.46
C LYS A 66 -14.83 1.62 8.88
N LEU A 67 -14.73 2.67 8.06
CA LEU A 67 -15.90 3.24 7.38
C LEU A 67 -16.56 2.21 6.45
N ILE A 68 -15.75 1.54 5.65
CA ILE A 68 -16.21 0.50 4.72
C ILE A 68 -16.89 -0.63 5.50
N ARG A 69 -16.21 -1.19 6.52
CA ARG A 69 -16.73 -2.28 7.34
C ARG A 69 -18.03 -1.92 8.04
N ASN A 70 -18.11 -0.72 8.65
CA ASN A 70 -19.32 -0.31 9.36
C ASN A 70 -20.50 -0.13 8.42
N THR A 71 -20.28 0.45 7.23
CA THR A 71 -21.33 0.56 6.21
C THR A 71 -21.79 -0.82 5.76
N VAL A 72 -20.85 -1.72 5.45
CA VAL A 72 -21.13 -3.07 4.97
C VAL A 72 -21.90 -3.90 6.00
N VAL A 73 -21.59 -3.77 7.29
CA VAL A 73 -22.24 -4.54 8.37
C VAL A 73 -23.59 -3.96 8.76
N HIS A 74 -23.71 -2.63 8.83
CA HIS A 74 -24.90 -1.98 9.40
C HIS A 74 -25.89 -1.46 8.34
N ASN A 75 -25.42 -1.19 7.12
CA ASN A 75 -26.13 -0.50 6.06
C ASN A 75 -25.90 -1.14 4.68
N SER A 76 -25.80 -2.47 4.60
CA SER A 76 -25.58 -3.19 3.34
C SER A 76 -26.61 -2.85 2.25
N VAL A 77 -27.85 -2.50 2.63
CA VAL A 77 -28.94 -2.09 1.73
C VAL A 77 -28.68 -0.73 1.07
N ASN A 78 -27.85 0.13 1.66
CA ASN A 78 -27.52 1.47 1.15
C ASN A 78 -26.28 1.50 0.24
N ILE A 79 -25.61 0.36 0.02
CA ILE A 79 -24.52 0.29 -0.96
C ILE A 79 -25.16 0.34 -2.35
N LYS A 80 -25.36 1.55 -2.86
CA LYS A 80 -25.71 1.76 -4.26
C LYS A 80 -24.49 1.43 -5.10
N LYS A 81 -24.42 0.18 -5.58
CA LYS A 81 -23.56 -0.14 -6.73
C LYS A 81 -24.12 0.63 -7.93
N SER A 82 -23.59 1.81 -8.18
CA SER A 82 -23.48 2.27 -9.57
C SER A 82 -22.31 1.48 -10.18
N ASP A 83 -22.35 1.18 -11.47
CA ASP A 83 -21.45 0.18 -12.08
C ASP A 83 -19.94 0.42 -11.89
N CYS A 84 -19.53 1.62 -11.44
CA CYS A 84 -18.12 1.99 -11.24
C CYS A 84 -17.76 2.57 -9.86
N ASP A 85 -18.73 3.06 -9.08
CA ASP A 85 -18.48 3.80 -7.84
C ASP A 85 -19.29 3.27 -6.65
N PHE A 86 -18.65 3.26 -5.48
CA PHE A 86 -19.15 2.81 -4.20
C PHE A 86 -19.35 4.00 -3.26
N ASN A 87 -20.56 4.17 -2.74
CA ASN A 87 -20.85 5.10 -1.65
C ASN A 87 -21.01 4.33 -0.34
N PHE A 88 -20.19 4.68 0.65
CA PHE A 88 -20.22 4.12 1.99
C PHE A 88 -20.76 5.15 2.97
N SER A 89 -22.07 5.13 3.20
CA SER A 89 -22.73 6.09 4.08
C SER A 89 -23.57 5.46 5.19
N TYR A 90 -23.43 6.00 6.40
CA TYR A 90 -24.29 5.66 7.53
C TYR A 90 -24.33 6.78 8.56
N THR A 91 -25.36 6.80 9.40
CA THR A 91 -25.47 7.74 10.51
C THR A 91 -25.37 6.98 11.83
N PHE A 92 -24.54 7.47 12.75
CA PHE A 92 -24.43 6.91 14.10
C PHE A 92 -24.28 8.03 15.13
N LYS A 93 -25.14 8.02 16.16
CA LYS A 93 -25.15 9.01 17.25
C LYS A 93 -25.04 10.46 16.75
N SER A 94 -25.84 10.81 15.76
CA SER A 94 -25.91 12.13 15.10
C SER A 94 -24.69 12.52 14.26
N THR A 95 -23.69 11.66 14.13
CA THR A 95 -22.60 11.85 13.16
C THR A 95 -22.95 11.13 11.86
N ASN A 96 -22.86 11.86 10.75
CA ASN A 96 -22.94 11.28 9.41
C ASN A 96 -21.55 10.82 8.99
N PHE A 97 -21.43 9.56 8.62
CA PHE A 97 -20.23 8.96 8.07
C PHE A 97 -20.39 8.82 6.57
N ASN A 98 -19.37 9.20 5.80
CA ASN A 98 -19.39 9.10 4.36
C ASN A 98 -18.00 8.82 3.78
N LEU A 99 -17.99 8.06 2.70
CA LEU A 99 -16.82 7.81 1.88
C LEU A 99 -17.28 7.38 0.49
N ASP A 100 -16.75 8.01 -0.54
CA ASP A 100 -16.95 7.66 -1.94
C ASP A 100 -15.66 7.04 -2.48
N LEU A 101 -15.77 5.89 -3.16
CA LEU A 101 -14.64 5.20 -3.77
C LEU A 101 -15.01 4.68 -5.16
N SER A 102 -14.15 4.90 -6.14
CA SER A 102 -14.22 4.15 -7.38
C SER A 102 -13.77 2.70 -7.17
N LYS A 103 -14.16 1.80 -8.07
CA LYS A 103 -13.67 0.41 -8.07
C LYS A 103 -12.15 0.32 -8.10
N HIS A 104 -11.49 1.21 -8.84
CA HIS A 104 -10.03 1.28 -8.92
C HIS A 104 -9.41 1.61 -7.56
N MET A 105 -9.93 2.61 -6.86
CA MET A 105 -9.44 3.00 -5.54
C MET A 105 -9.69 1.94 -4.46
N LEU A 106 -10.81 1.24 -4.54
CA LEU A 106 -11.07 0.11 -3.66
C LEU A 106 -10.05 -1.02 -3.86
N ASN A 107 -9.74 -1.36 -5.12
CA ASN A 107 -8.70 -2.33 -5.46
C ASN A 107 -7.29 -1.87 -5.02
N LEU A 108 -7.02 -0.57 -5.12
CA LEU A 108 -5.78 0.03 -4.65
C LEU A 108 -5.63 -0.11 -3.12
N LEU A 109 -6.70 0.17 -2.36
CA LEU A 109 -6.76 -0.07 -0.91
C LEU A 109 -6.49 -1.53 -0.57
N TYR A 110 -7.16 -2.47 -1.25
CA TYR A 110 -6.95 -3.91 -1.03
C TYR A 110 -5.52 -4.33 -1.33
N SER A 111 -4.92 -3.77 -2.38
CA SER A 111 -3.52 -4.03 -2.73
C SER A 111 -2.57 -3.56 -1.62
N MET A 112 -2.79 -2.35 -1.09
CA MET A 112 -2.00 -1.84 0.03
C MET A 112 -2.12 -2.72 1.27
N ILE A 113 -3.33 -3.16 1.62
CA ILE A 113 -3.58 -4.07 2.75
C ILE A 113 -2.79 -5.37 2.57
N ILE A 114 -2.87 -5.99 1.38
CA ILE A 114 -2.14 -7.23 1.11
C ILE A 114 -0.63 -7.01 1.13
N ILE A 115 -0.12 -5.91 0.56
CA ILE A 115 1.31 -5.56 0.59
C ILE A 115 1.79 -5.44 2.05
N VAL A 116 1.05 -4.70 2.88
CA VAL A 116 1.38 -4.49 4.30
C VAL A 116 1.36 -5.79 5.08
N VAL A 117 0.29 -6.57 4.95
CA VAL A 117 0.11 -7.82 5.71
C VAL A 117 1.09 -8.89 5.22
N LYS A 118 1.28 -9.06 3.91
CA LYS A 118 2.19 -10.07 3.33
C LYS A 118 3.64 -9.81 3.72
N ASN A 119 4.11 -8.56 3.70
CA ASN A 119 5.48 -8.25 4.10
C ASN A 119 5.77 -8.62 5.57
N ASN A 120 4.73 -8.62 6.41
CA ASN A 120 4.84 -8.94 7.83
C ASN A 120 4.59 -10.41 8.17
N ILE A 121 3.87 -11.15 7.33
CA ILE A 121 3.58 -12.57 7.53
C ILE A 121 4.60 -13.46 6.82
N VAL A 122 5.05 -13.08 5.63
CA VAL A 122 5.86 -13.95 4.77
C VAL A 122 7.35 -13.61 4.91
N GLY A 123 7.90 -13.96 6.06
CA GLY A 123 9.35 -14.16 6.19
C GLY A 123 9.76 -15.34 5.31
N GLY A 124 10.26 -15.07 4.09
CA GLY A 124 10.85 -16.11 3.24
C GLY A 124 10.45 -16.13 1.75
N THR A 125 9.84 -15.09 1.18
CA THR A 125 9.71 -15.05 -0.29
C THR A 125 11.01 -14.61 -0.97
N LYS A 126 11.29 -15.14 -2.16
CA LYS A 126 12.36 -14.65 -3.06
C LYS A 126 12.04 -13.28 -3.69
N ASP A 127 10.95 -12.65 -3.26
CA ASP A 127 10.48 -11.38 -3.80
C ASP A 127 11.37 -10.26 -3.26
N ILE A 128 11.93 -9.48 -4.18
CA ILE A 128 12.87 -8.39 -3.89
C ILE A 128 12.24 -7.32 -3.00
N ILE A 129 10.91 -7.17 -3.13
CA ILE A 129 10.09 -6.27 -2.31
C ILE A 129 10.13 -6.69 -0.83
N CYS A 130 10.18 -7.99 -0.55
CA CYS A 130 10.22 -8.51 0.82
C CYS A 130 11.62 -8.58 1.43
N ARG A 131 12.68 -8.40 0.63
CA ARG A 131 14.09 -8.48 1.08
C ARG A 131 14.70 -7.13 1.39
N ASN A 132 14.02 -6.05 1.02
CA ASN A 132 14.53 -4.71 1.19
C ASN A 132 13.40 -3.74 1.58
N ASN A 133 13.49 -3.19 2.79
CA ASN A 133 12.49 -2.28 3.33
C ASN A 133 12.30 -1.01 2.49
N ASN A 134 13.35 -0.53 1.81
CA ASN A 134 13.26 0.64 0.94
C ASN A 134 12.48 0.38 -0.35
N PHE A 135 12.57 -0.83 -0.92
CA PHE A 135 11.68 -1.24 -2.01
C PHE A 135 10.23 -1.29 -1.56
N TYR A 136 9.98 -1.96 -0.44
CA TYR A 136 8.66 -2.11 0.13
C TYR A 136 8.01 -0.75 0.39
N ILE A 137 8.68 0.14 1.13
CA ILE A 137 8.12 1.45 1.46
C ILE A 137 8.03 2.35 0.24
N GLY A 138 9.01 2.32 -0.67
CA GLY A 138 9.01 3.13 -1.89
C GLY A 138 7.83 2.81 -2.82
N ILE A 139 7.45 1.53 -2.94
CA ILE A 139 6.24 1.13 -3.67
C ILE A 139 4.99 1.58 -2.90
N LEU A 140 4.94 1.32 -1.60
CA LEU A 140 3.76 1.64 -0.78
C LEU A 140 3.45 3.14 -0.75
N ARG A 141 4.48 4.00 -0.73
CA ARG A 141 4.34 5.47 -0.88
C ARG A 141 3.62 5.83 -2.17
N SER A 142 4.03 5.25 -3.31
CA SER A 142 3.37 5.49 -4.59
C SER A 142 1.89 5.06 -4.56
N TYR A 143 1.58 3.91 -3.94
CA TYR A 143 0.19 3.46 -3.78
C TYR A 143 -0.61 4.45 -2.94
N TYR A 144 -0.03 4.89 -1.82
CA TYR A 144 -0.67 5.80 -0.90
C TYR A 144 -0.88 7.18 -1.49
N ASP A 145 0.09 7.76 -2.20
CA ASP A 145 -0.04 9.07 -2.85
C ASP A 145 -1.27 9.10 -3.77
N GLU A 146 -1.40 8.11 -4.66
CA GLU A 146 -2.56 8.02 -5.57
C GLU A 146 -3.88 7.86 -4.81
N PHE A 147 -3.89 7.02 -3.77
CA PHE A 147 -5.08 6.79 -2.95
C PHE A 147 -5.50 8.06 -2.20
N LYS A 148 -4.53 8.73 -1.56
CA LYS A 148 -4.72 9.95 -0.80
C LYS A 148 -5.22 11.09 -1.69
N ASP A 149 -4.61 11.29 -2.85
CA ASP A 149 -5.02 12.31 -3.81
C ASP A 149 -6.50 12.14 -4.19
N TYR A 150 -6.94 10.89 -4.43
CA TYR A 150 -8.34 10.61 -4.69
C TYR A 150 -9.23 10.91 -3.47
N ILE A 151 -8.87 10.39 -2.29
CA ILE A 151 -9.67 10.55 -1.07
C ILE A 151 -9.86 12.02 -0.73
N ASP A 152 -8.78 12.80 -0.76
CA ASP A 152 -8.77 14.21 -0.36
C ASP A 152 -9.47 15.11 -1.39
N SER A 153 -9.52 14.72 -2.66
CA SER A 153 -10.13 15.52 -3.73
C SER A 153 -11.59 15.16 -4.01
N SER A 154 -11.90 13.86 -4.01
CA SER A 154 -13.14 13.32 -4.57
C SER A 154 -13.78 12.24 -3.70
N GLY A 155 -13.07 11.74 -2.68
CA GLY A 155 -13.53 10.63 -1.85
C GLY A 155 -14.54 11.00 -0.77
N ASN A 156 -14.88 12.28 -0.61
CA ASN A 156 -15.94 12.76 0.28
C ASN A 156 -15.86 12.13 1.69
N LEU A 157 -14.63 12.05 2.22
CA LEU A 157 -14.33 11.42 3.50
C LEU A 157 -14.92 12.25 4.63
N ASN A 158 -15.80 11.64 5.41
CA ASN A 158 -16.34 12.22 6.64
C ASN A 158 -16.54 11.14 7.69
N ASP A 159 -15.92 11.33 8.85
CA ASP A 159 -15.97 10.43 10.00
C ASP A 159 -15.77 11.18 11.32
N ASP A 160 -15.74 10.44 12.44
CA ASP A 160 -15.49 10.97 13.77
C ASP A 160 -14.05 11.47 14.00
N ILE A 161 -13.15 11.22 13.05
CA ILE A 161 -11.77 11.71 13.02
C ILE A 161 -11.67 13.01 12.20
N SER A 162 -12.55 13.18 11.21
CA SER A 162 -12.57 14.27 10.23
C SER A 162 -12.70 15.66 10.85
N ILE A 163 -13.27 15.75 12.05
CA ILE A 163 -13.34 17.00 12.82
C ILE A 163 -11.94 17.57 13.09
N LYS A 164 -10.96 16.70 13.38
CA LYS A 164 -9.57 17.10 13.63
C LYS A 164 -8.70 16.95 12.38
N HIS A 165 -8.96 15.92 11.59
CA HIS A 165 -8.16 15.56 10.41
C HIS A 165 -9.10 15.30 9.23
N PRO A 166 -9.58 16.34 8.54
CA PRO A 166 -10.54 16.20 7.45
C PRO A 166 -9.97 15.49 6.21
N LYS A 167 -8.64 15.39 6.13
CA LYS A 167 -7.89 14.72 5.07
C LYS A 167 -7.10 13.55 5.63
N LEU A 168 -6.57 12.70 4.74
CA LEU A 168 -5.57 11.73 5.15
C LEU A 168 -4.25 12.43 5.50
N LEU A 169 -3.43 11.78 6.32
CA LEU A 169 -2.15 12.32 6.76
C LEU A 169 -1.12 12.36 5.62
N GLU A 170 -0.25 13.36 5.64
CA GLU A 170 0.89 13.46 4.71
C GLU A 170 1.99 12.47 5.09
N ILE A 171 2.72 12.00 4.09
CA ILE A 171 3.95 11.20 4.24
C ILE A 171 5.16 12.01 3.75
N SER A 172 6.37 11.54 4.04
CA SER A 172 7.62 12.20 3.65
C SER A 172 7.76 12.38 2.12
N ASN A 173 8.73 13.21 1.69
CA ASN A 173 9.10 13.42 0.28
C ASN A 173 10.17 12.43 -0.23
N ASP A 174 10.36 11.30 0.44
CA ASP A 174 11.33 10.27 0.05
C ASP A 174 10.99 9.57 -1.28
N ILE A 175 11.86 8.66 -1.73
CA ILE A 175 11.72 7.96 -3.00
C ILE A 175 10.36 7.25 -3.16
N ARG A 176 9.72 7.46 -4.32
CA ARG A 176 8.55 6.71 -4.82
C ARG A 176 9.02 5.76 -5.91
N LEU A 177 8.65 4.48 -5.81
CA LEU A 177 8.95 3.48 -6.84
C LEU A 177 7.71 3.23 -7.71
N LYS A 178 7.91 3.05 -9.01
CA LYS A 178 6.81 2.70 -9.92
C LYS A 178 6.21 1.35 -9.53
N LYS A 179 4.87 1.30 -9.57
CA LYS A 179 4.04 0.12 -9.26
C LYS A 179 3.92 -0.87 -10.42
N SER A 180 4.40 -0.47 -11.60
CA SER A 180 4.29 -1.25 -12.83
C SER A 180 5.29 -2.40 -12.89
N THR A 181 5.22 -3.20 -13.95
CA THR A 181 6.16 -4.28 -14.23
C THR A 181 7.61 -3.78 -14.13
N ARG A 182 8.42 -4.50 -13.33
CA ARG A 182 9.83 -4.20 -13.11
C ARG A 182 10.71 -5.28 -13.75
N TYR A 183 11.57 -4.90 -14.68
CA TYR A 183 12.54 -5.80 -15.30
C TYR A 183 13.75 -5.99 -14.41
N LEU A 184 14.09 -7.24 -14.12
CA LEU A 184 15.34 -7.58 -13.46
C LEU A 184 16.47 -7.60 -14.50
N VAL A 185 17.39 -6.65 -14.36
CA VAL A 185 18.60 -6.56 -15.19
C VAL A 185 19.72 -7.22 -14.41
N GLU A 186 20.05 -8.45 -14.79
CA GLU A 186 21.13 -9.24 -14.17
C GLU A 186 22.49 -8.84 -14.71
N ASN A 187 23.46 -8.64 -13.81
CA ASN A 187 24.86 -8.31 -14.14
C ASN A 187 25.00 -7.17 -15.18
N PRO A 188 24.35 -6.00 -14.99
CA PRO A 188 24.52 -4.88 -15.89
C PRO A 188 25.97 -4.42 -15.88
N LYS A 189 26.43 -3.86 -16.99
CA LYS A 189 27.73 -3.19 -17.02
C LYS A 189 27.66 -1.97 -16.12
N PHE A 190 28.62 -1.85 -15.20
CA PHE A 190 28.76 -0.67 -14.37
C PHE A 190 30.23 -0.30 -14.16
N LYS A 191 30.48 0.96 -13.79
CA LYS A 191 31.80 1.47 -13.43
C LYS A 191 31.72 2.23 -12.12
N LYS A 192 32.72 2.05 -11.26
CA LYS A 192 32.93 2.88 -10.08
C LYS A 192 33.79 4.09 -10.48
N PHE A 193 33.31 5.30 -10.19
CA PHE A 193 34.05 6.53 -10.45
C PHE A 193 34.02 7.41 -9.20
N GLY A 194 35.12 7.47 -8.45
CA GLY A 194 35.16 8.19 -7.17
C GLY A 194 34.12 7.64 -6.18
N ASN A 195 33.21 8.50 -5.74
CA ASN A 195 32.15 8.18 -4.77
C ASN A 195 30.81 7.75 -5.40
N LYS A 196 30.78 7.41 -6.69
CA LYS A 196 29.57 6.98 -7.39
C LYS A 196 29.76 5.70 -8.20
N ILE A 197 28.65 5.04 -8.47
CA ILE A 197 28.52 3.97 -9.46
C ILE A 197 27.72 4.52 -10.64
N ILE A 198 28.18 4.18 -11.84
CA ILE A 198 27.50 4.49 -13.11
C ILE A 198 27.09 3.16 -13.73
N ILE A 199 25.78 2.94 -13.85
CA ILE A 199 25.18 1.73 -14.43
C ILE A 199 24.76 2.05 -15.87
N GLU A 200 25.08 1.15 -16.79
CA GLU A 200 24.56 1.22 -18.16
C GLU A 200 23.06 0.90 -18.14
N LYS A 201 22.23 1.94 -18.30
CA LYS A 201 20.76 1.81 -18.24
C LYS A 201 20.23 0.90 -19.34
N TYR A 202 19.32 0.01 -18.97
CA TYR A 202 18.55 -0.80 -19.90
C TYR A 202 17.28 -0.04 -20.28
N LEU A 203 17.15 0.30 -21.55
CA LEU A 203 15.95 0.91 -22.12
C LEU A 203 15.18 -0.16 -22.92
N PRO A 204 14.13 -0.78 -22.38
CA PRO A 204 13.30 -1.68 -23.15
C PRO A 204 12.64 -0.91 -24.29
N LYS A 205 12.82 -1.38 -25.54
CA LYS A 205 12.16 -0.78 -26.70
C LYS A 205 10.64 -1.02 -26.60
N GLY A 206 9.87 0.07 -26.45
CA GLY A 206 8.41 0.05 -26.60
C GLY A 206 7.59 -0.03 -25.31
N GLU A 207 8.20 0.08 -24.13
CA GLU A 207 7.48 -0.03 -22.86
C GLU A 207 7.70 1.18 -21.94
N GLU A 208 7.06 2.31 -22.29
CA GLU A 208 7.07 3.55 -21.50
C GLU A 208 6.56 3.36 -20.06
N TYR A 209 5.80 2.30 -19.81
CA TYR A 209 5.18 2.01 -18.53
C TYR A 209 5.97 1.04 -17.64
N SER A 210 7.12 0.54 -18.07
CA SER A 210 7.93 -0.39 -17.28
C SER A 210 9.02 0.34 -16.47
N SER A 211 9.51 -0.31 -15.41
CA SER A 211 10.70 0.12 -14.66
C SER A 211 11.74 -0.99 -14.66
N SER A 212 12.96 -0.70 -14.21
CA SER A 212 14.05 -1.67 -14.13
C SER A 212 14.63 -1.73 -12.72
N ASN A 213 15.11 -2.91 -12.35
CA ASN A 213 15.89 -3.17 -11.14
C ASN A 213 17.24 -3.74 -11.59
N TYR A 214 18.32 -3.05 -11.26
CA TYR A 214 19.68 -3.39 -11.67
C TYR A 214 20.35 -4.21 -10.56
N ASN A 215 20.57 -5.50 -10.80
CA ASN A 215 21.18 -6.40 -9.84
C ASN A 215 22.70 -6.40 -10.05
N ILE A 216 23.43 -5.81 -9.09
CA ILE A 216 24.90 -5.74 -9.13
C ILE A 216 25.53 -6.37 -7.89
N SER A 217 26.72 -6.93 -8.06
CA SER A 217 27.58 -7.37 -6.96
C SER A 217 28.78 -6.43 -6.85
N LEU A 218 28.94 -5.79 -5.68
CA LEU A 218 30.08 -4.93 -5.36
C LEU A 218 30.72 -5.43 -4.07
N ASN A 219 31.99 -5.85 -4.15
CA ASN A 219 32.73 -6.40 -2.99
C ASN A 219 31.96 -7.53 -2.28
N GLU A 220 31.42 -8.49 -3.04
CA GLU A 220 30.63 -9.63 -2.53
C GLU A 220 29.28 -9.26 -1.89
N ILE A 221 28.90 -7.99 -1.89
CA ILE A 221 27.58 -7.53 -1.47
C ILE A 221 26.69 -7.39 -2.70
N ASN A 222 25.48 -7.95 -2.63
CA ASN A 222 24.48 -7.87 -3.70
C ASN A 222 23.51 -6.72 -3.45
N TYR A 223 23.25 -5.97 -4.51
CA TYR A 223 22.35 -4.82 -4.51
C TYR A 223 21.33 -4.97 -5.64
N SER A 224 20.09 -4.52 -5.40
CA SER A 224 19.10 -4.31 -6.46
C SER A 224 18.75 -2.84 -6.52
N ILE A 225 19.23 -2.15 -7.53
CA ILE A 225 19.10 -0.70 -7.59
C ILE A 225 17.92 -0.37 -8.50
N PRO A 226 16.84 0.26 -8.00
CA PRO A 226 15.72 0.64 -8.84
C PRO A 226 16.11 1.77 -9.80
N ASP A 227 15.55 1.79 -11.01
CA ASP A 227 15.85 2.85 -11.98
C ASP A 227 15.52 4.26 -11.47
N GLU A 228 14.53 4.38 -10.58
CA GLU A 228 14.07 5.63 -9.98
C GLU A 228 15.11 6.32 -9.10
N VAL A 229 16.11 5.60 -8.59
CA VAL A 229 17.19 6.21 -7.79
C VAL A 229 18.39 6.60 -8.63
N LEU A 230 18.39 6.22 -9.91
CA LEU A 230 19.45 6.57 -10.85
C LEU A 230 19.08 7.87 -11.56
N ASN A 231 20.02 8.81 -11.63
CA ASN A 231 19.85 9.98 -12.49
C ASN A 231 19.83 9.60 -13.98
N ASP A 232 19.62 10.57 -14.87
CA ASP A 232 19.55 10.33 -16.33
C ASP A 232 20.81 9.69 -16.93
N LYS A 233 21.95 9.78 -16.23
CA LYS A 233 23.23 9.19 -16.62
C LYS A 233 23.46 7.79 -16.02
N GLY A 234 22.48 7.24 -15.30
CA GLY A 234 22.61 5.95 -14.63
C GLY A 234 23.43 6.00 -13.36
N GLU A 235 23.56 7.16 -12.71
CA GLU A 235 24.45 7.34 -11.57
C GLU A 235 23.71 7.24 -10.23
N ILE A 236 24.37 6.59 -9.26
CA ILE A 236 24.00 6.56 -7.84
C ILE A 236 25.25 6.79 -6.99
N LYS A 237 25.13 7.51 -5.88
CA LYS A 237 26.23 7.67 -4.93
C LYS A 237 26.43 6.39 -4.13
N LEU A 238 27.67 6.13 -3.72
CA LEU A 238 28.00 4.98 -2.88
C LEU A 238 27.36 5.06 -1.49
N GLU A 239 27.11 6.26 -0.96
CA GLU A 239 26.42 6.42 0.34
C GLU A 239 24.95 5.99 0.27
N ASP A 240 24.32 6.09 -0.91
CA ASP A 240 22.91 5.78 -1.11
C ASP A 240 22.67 4.33 -1.52
N ILE A 241 23.72 3.59 -1.91
CA ILE A 241 23.59 2.22 -2.43
C ILE A 241 23.20 1.22 -1.36
N ASP A 242 23.61 1.44 -0.11
CA ASP A 242 23.34 0.53 1.01
C ASP A 242 21.87 0.45 1.35
N ASN A 243 21.08 1.47 0.98
CA ASN A 243 19.62 1.42 1.02
C ASN A 243 19.03 0.32 0.13
N TRP A 244 19.79 -0.18 -0.84
CA TRP A 244 19.34 -1.09 -1.89
C TRP A 244 20.01 -2.47 -1.83
N LYS A 245 20.64 -2.78 -0.69
CA LYS A 245 21.22 -4.10 -0.41
C LYS A 245 20.12 -5.18 -0.38
N ILE A 246 20.41 -6.35 -0.91
CA ILE A 246 19.53 -7.53 -0.86
C ILE A 246 20.15 -8.55 0.11
N GLU A 247 19.37 -9.01 1.08
CA GLU A 247 19.72 -10.11 1.97
C GLU A 247 19.16 -11.47 1.49
#